data_AF-A0A397G746-F1
#
_entry.id   AF-A0A397G746-F1
#
_cell.length_a   1.000
_cell.length_b   1.000
_cell.length_c   1.000
_cell.angle_alpha   90.00
_cell.angle_beta   90.00
_cell.angle_gamma   90.00
#
_symmetry.space_group_name_H-M   'P 1'
#
loop_
_entity.id
_entity.type
_entity.pdbx_description
1 polymer ?
#
loop_
_entity_poly.entity_id
_entity_poly.type
_entity_poly.pdbx_seq_one_letter_code
_entity_poly.pdbx_strand_id
1 'polypeptide(L)'
;YQGMRRIREILETHDWAAPSDDAGPDGFGDDGLEEHLLGLDHGENGFDLEVNELEREMLGLRMAIEHGGDGIDDEDEDDEDGLKVESLEALMMRMQAIRDMSSELPESERKKFAARAVRDIMEEL
;
A
#
# COMPACT_ATOMS: atom_id res chain seq x y z
N TYR A 1 13.08 -53.22 -2.75
CA TYR A 1 13.95 -52.38 -3.61
C TYR A 1 13.51 -52.36 -5.08
N GLN A 2 12.22 -52.17 -5.39
CA GLN A 2 11.73 -52.14 -6.77
C GLN A 2 11.71 -50.72 -7.37
N GLY A 3 11.55 -49.68 -6.55
CA GLY A 3 11.53 -48.29 -7.00
C GLY A 3 12.85 -47.82 -7.62
N MET A 4 14.00 -48.17 -7.04
CA MET A 4 15.31 -47.76 -7.57
C MET A 4 15.63 -48.34 -8.95
N ARG A 5 15.11 -49.54 -9.28
CA ARG A 5 15.25 -50.10 -10.63
C ARG A 5 14.40 -49.33 -11.64
N ARG A 6 13.18 -48.94 -11.24
CA ARG A 6 12.30 -48.16 -12.10
C ARG A 6 12.83 -46.75 -12.36
N ILE A 7 13.39 -46.09 -11.33
CA ILE A 7 14.00 -44.77 -11.48
C ILE A 7 15.20 -44.83 -12.44
N ARG A 8 16.04 -45.85 -12.32
CA ARG A 8 17.18 -46.05 -13.23
C ARG A 8 16.73 -46.26 -14.68
N GLU A 9 15.76 -47.14 -14.90
CA GLU A 9 15.20 -47.40 -16.24
C GLU A 9 14.68 -46.10 -16.88
N ILE A 10 13.92 -45.29 -16.11
CA ILE A 10 13.39 -44.02 -16.60
C ILE A 10 14.53 -43.07 -16.99
N LEU A 11 15.53 -42.89 -16.13
CA LEU A 11 16.67 -42.01 -16.39
C LEU A 11 17.53 -42.45 -17.58
N GLU A 12 17.67 -43.77 -17.80
CA GLU A 12 18.41 -44.31 -18.96
C GLU A 12 17.61 -44.16 -20.27
N THR A 13 16.28 -44.15 -20.20
CA THR A 13 15.41 -43.98 -21.38
C THR A 13 15.03 -42.52 -21.69
N HIS A 14 15.21 -41.61 -20.74
CA HIS A 14 14.86 -40.21 -20.91
C HIS A 14 15.96 -39.46 -21.64
N ASP A 15 15.63 -38.90 -22.80
CA ASP A 15 16.56 -38.10 -23.59
C ASP A 15 16.50 -36.64 -23.16
N TRP A 16 17.51 -36.21 -22.42
CA TRP A 16 17.66 -34.83 -21.96
C TRP A 16 18.13 -33.89 -23.07
N ALA A 17 18.62 -34.43 -24.18
CA ALA A 17 19.02 -33.66 -25.36
C ALA A 17 17.94 -33.63 -26.43
N ALA A 18 16.74 -34.17 -26.14
CA ALA A 18 15.62 -34.10 -27.05
C ALA A 18 15.29 -32.61 -27.29
N PRO A 19 15.24 -32.16 -28.56
CA PRO A 19 14.81 -30.80 -28.86
C PRO A 19 13.41 -30.62 -28.30
N SER A 20 13.22 -29.58 -27.49
CA SER A 20 11.94 -29.20 -26.93
C SER A 20 10.97 -28.80 -28.04
N ASP A 21 10.17 -29.75 -28.50
CA ASP A 21 9.07 -29.52 -29.46
C ASP A 21 7.89 -28.73 -28.82
N ASP A 22 7.97 -28.42 -27.52
CA ASP A 22 7.05 -27.54 -26.79
C ASP A 22 7.48 -26.06 -26.85
N ALA A 23 8.24 -25.68 -27.88
CA ALA A 23 8.30 -24.29 -28.31
C ALA A 23 6.97 -23.92 -28.99
N GLY A 24 5.90 -23.84 -28.18
CA GLY A 24 4.82 -22.92 -28.47
C GLY A 24 5.38 -21.50 -28.66
N PRO A 25 4.60 -20.53 -29.16
CA PRO A 25 5.10 -19.18 -29.42
C PRO A 25 5.71 -18.46 -28.19
N ASP A 26 5.52 -19.00 -26.97
CA ASP A 26 6.09 -18.53 -25.69
C ASP A 26 7.11 -19.52 -25.06
N GLY A 27 7.51 -20.58 -25.76
CA GLY A 27 8.47 -21.55 -25.24
C GLY A 27 9.91 -21.07 -25.42
N PHE A 28 10.49 -20.50 -24.37
CA PHE A 28 11.90 -20.10 -24.35
C PHE A 28 12.79 -21.33 -24.53
N GLY A 29 13.60 -21.33 -25.60
CA GLY A 29 14.69 -22.30 -25.75
C GLY A 29 15.71 -22.14 -24.62
N ASP A 30 16.51 -23.18 -24.38
CA ASP A 30 17.57 -23.20 -23.34
C ASP A 30 18.48 -21.96 -23.41
N ASP A 31 18.77 -21.49 -24.63
CA ASP A 31 19.60 -20.32 -24.91
C ASP A 31 18.96 -18.97 -24.50
N GLY A 32 17.64 -18.90 -24.35
CA GLY A 32 16.90 -17.69 -23.99
C GLY A 32 16.46 -17.64 -22.51
N LEU A 33 16.60 -18.73 -21.78
CA LEU A 33 16.24 -18.79 -20.35
C LEU A 33 17.19 -17.95 -19.49
N GLU A 34 18.50 -17.97 -19.80
CA GLU A 34 19.48 -17.16 -19.09
C GLU A 34 19.24 -15.66 -19.35
N GLU A 35 18.96 -15.29 -20.60
CA GLU A 35 18.66 -13.91 -21.00
C GLU A 35 17.36 -13.40 -20.36
N HIS A 36 16.31 -14.24 -20.33
CA HIS A 36 15.04 -13.94 -19.67
C HIS A 36 15.19 -13.83 -18.14
N LEU A 37 15.95 -14.73 -17.50
CA LEU A 37 16.17 -14.69 -16.05
C LEU A 37 17.04 -13.49 -15.63
N LEU A 38 17.96 -13.06 -16.48
CA LEU A 38 18.74 -11.84 -16.26
C LEU A 38 17.96 -10.57 -16.65
N GLY A 39 16.71 -10.69 -17.12
CA GLY A 39 15.89 -9.56 -17.56
C GLY A 39 16.47 -8.80 -18.75
N LEU A 40 17.37 -9.44 -19.50
CA LEU A 40 17.97 -8.89 -20.71
C LEU A 40 17.05 -9.05 -21.92
N ASP A 41 16.04 -9.94 -21.80
CA ASP A 41 14.94 -10.02 -22.76
C ASP A 41 14.15 -8.72 -22.74
N HIS A 42 14.03 -8.09 -23.91
CA HIS A 42 13.39 -6.78 -24.08
C HIS A 42 11.85 -6.85 -24.01
N GLY A 43 11.31 -7.93 -23.42
CA GLY A 43 9.91 -8.13 -23.14
C GLY A 43 9.48 -7.43 -21.85
N GLU A 44 8.24 -6.95 -21.82
CA GLU A 44 7.62 -6.12 -20.76
C GLU A 44 7.50 -6.79 -19.36
N ASN A 45 8.18 -7.92 -19.13
CA ASN A 45 8.00 -8.82 -17.98
C ASN A 45 9.27 -9.02 -17.12
N GLY A 46 10.27 -8.14 -17.25
CA GLY A 46 11.51 -8.22 -16.47
C GLY A 46 11.41 -7.67 -15.04
N PHE A 47 12.51 -7.78 -14.30
CA PHE A 47 12.68 -7.17 -12.96
C PHE A 47 12.60 -5.63 -13.00
N ASP A 48 12.64 -4.99 -14.18
CA ASP A 48 12.60 -3.53 -14.32
C ASP A 48 11.37 -2.90 -13.67
N LEU A 49 10.22 -3.57 -13.67
CA LEU A 49 9.02 -3.08 -12.98
C LEU A 49 9.17 -3.11 -11.46
N GLU A 50 9.74 -4.19 -10.91
CA GLU A 50 10.03 -4.35 -9.48
C GLU A 50 11.14 -3.39 -9.04
N VAL A 51 12.18 -3.23 -9.87
CA VAL A 51 13.29 -2.29 -9.63
C VAL A 51 12.77 -0.86 -9.62
N ASN A 52 11.86 -0.49 -10.52
CA ASN A 52 11.25 0.84 -10.53
C ASN A 52 10.40 1.09 -9.27
N GLU A 53 9.60 0.09 -8.85
CA GLU A 53 8.83 0.17 -7.61
C GLU A 53 9.75 0.31 -6.39
N LEU A 54 10.79 -0.51 -6.32
CA LEU A 54 11.80 -0.48 -5.26
C LEU A 54 12.59 0.83 -5.26
N GLU A 55 12.94 1.38 -6.42
CA GLU A 55 13.60 2.69 -6.53
C GLU A 55 12.72 3.80 -5.96
N ARG A 56 11.41 3.79 -6.23
CA ARG A 56 10.46 4.77 -5.68
C ARG A 56 10.33 4.64 -4.17
N GLU A 57 10.29 3.41 -3.65
CA GLU A 57 10.27 3.16 -2.20
C GLU A 57 11.57 3.61 -1.52
N MET A 58 12.72 3.26 -2.10
CA MET A 58 14.06 3.60 -1.58
C MET A 58 14.35 5.10 -1.63
N LEU A 59 13.81 5.84 -2.61
CA LEU A 59 13.88 7.29 -2.62
C LEU A 59 13.07 7.91 -1.47
N GLY A 60 11.91 7.34 -1.13
CA GLY A 60 11.12 7.73 0.04
C GLY A 60 11.86 7.45 1.35
N LEU A 61 12.42 6.25 1.50
CA LEU A 61 13.23 5.88 2.65
C LEU A 61 14.49 6.75 2.75
N ARG A 62 15.15 7.04 1.64
CA ARG A 62 16.31 7.93 1.60
C ARG A 62 15.93 9.35 2.01
N MET A 63 14.82 9.91 1.54
CA MET A 63 14.35 11.22 1.99
C MET A 63 14.05 11.21 3.49
N ALA A 64 13.41 10.15 4.00
CA ALA A 64 13.16 9.98 5.43
C ALA A 64 14.45 9.84 6.25
N ILE A 65 15.49 9.21 5.72
CA ILE A 65 16.82 9.12 6.39
C ILE A 65 17.60 10.44 6.26
N GLU A 66 17.55 11.09 5.10
CA GLU A 66 18.27 12.34 4.79
C GLU A 66 17.67 13.53 5.55
N HIS A 67 16.35 13.55 5.77
CA HIS A 67 15.68 14.51 6.66
C HIS A 67 15.57 14.01 8.11
N GLY A 68 15.60 12.70 8.37
CA GLY A 68 15.48 12.11 9.71
C GLY A 68 16.81 11.94 10.47
N GLY A 69 17.86 12.65 10.04
CA GLY A 69 19.19 12.58 10.65
C GLY A 69 19.57 13.77 11.56
N ASP A 70 18.84 14.88 11.51
CA ASP A 70 19.11 16.07 12.33
C ASP A 70 17.82 16.88 12.55
N GLY A 71 17.06 16.49 13.58
CA GLY A 71 16.10 17.31 14.34
C GLY A 71 15.02 18.11 13.60
N ILE A 72 13.76 17.82 13.95
CA ILE A 72 12.50 18.52 13.62
C ILE A 72 11.91 17.93 12.31
N ASP A 73 10.94 17.00 12.33
CA ASP A 73 9.57 17.23 12.78
C ASP A 73 8.76 15.90 12.82
N ASP A 74 9.22 14.90 13.58
CA ASP A 74 8.43 13.70 13.94
C ASP A 74 8.00 13.78 15.42
N GLU A 75 7.58 14.99 15.83
CA GLU A 75 6.81 15.24 17.07
C GLU A 75 5.37 15.69 16.75
N ASP A 76 4.89 15.56 15.50
CA ASP A 76 3.55 16.01 15.10
C ASP A 76 2.59 14.90 14.63
N GLU A 77 2.97 13.61 14.65
CA GLU A 77 2.01 12.52 14.41
C GLU A 77 1.42 11.91 15.70
N ASP A 78 2.06 12.07 16.87
CA ASP A 78 1.50 11.61 18.16
C ASP A 78 0.81 12.75 18.96
N ASP A 79 1.23 14.01 18.79
CA ASP A 79 0.57 15.17 19.41
C ASP A 79 -0.64 15.66 18.60
N GLU A 80 -0.69 15.43 17.28
CA GLU A 80 -1.90 15.66 16.52
C GLU A 80 -3.05 14.76 16.99
N ASP A 81 -2.81 13.51 17.38
CA ASP A 81 -3.88 12.65 17.87
C ASP A 81 -4.39 13.08 19.26
N GLY A 82 -3.52 13.55 20.15
CA GLY A 82 -3.92 14.15 21.43
C GLY A 82 -4.69 15.46 21.26
N LEU A 83 -4.20 16.37 20.41
CA LEU A 83 -4.85 17.64 20.07
C LEU A 83 -6.15 17.43 19.28
N LYS A 84 -6.24 16.39 18.43
CA LYS A 84 -7.47 15.93 17.77
C LYS A 84 -8.47 15.40 18.79
N VAL A 85 -8.05 14.66 19.83
CA VAL A 85 -8.96 14.15 20.87
C VAL A 85 -9.45 15.28 21.78
N GLU A 86 -8.60 16.22 22.18
CA GLU A 86 -8.99 17.40 22.97
C GLU A 86 -9.89 18.36 22.17
N SER A 87 -9.58 18.59 20.89
CA SER A 87 -10.45 19.38 19.99
C SER A 87 -11.76 18.66 19.68
N LEU A 88 -11.78 17.34 19.59
CA LEU A 88 -13.00 16.53 19.46
C LEU A 88 -13.84 16.58 20.75
N GLU A 89 -13.23 16.53 21.92
CA GLU A 89 -13.92 16.68 23.21
C GLU A 89 -14.53 18.08 23.36
N ALA A 90 -13.77 19.12 23.00
CA ALA A 90 -14.27 20.50 22.97
C ALA A 90 -15.42 20.67 21.96
N LEU A 91 -15.32 20.05 20.78
CA LEU A 91 -16.38 20.03 19.78
C LEU A 91 -17.64 19.33 20.31
N MET A 92 -17.49 18.17 20.95
CA MET A 92 -18.61 17.41 21.55
C MET A 92 -19.30 18.20 22.67
N MET A 93 -18.54 18.84 23.56
CA MET A 93 -19.10 19.71 24.60
C MET A 93 -19.90 20.87 24.02
N ARG A 94 -19.37 21.52 22.97
CA ARG A 94 -20.07 22.63 22.27
C ARG A 94 -21.32 22.14 21.53
N MET A 95 -21.27 20.98 20.86
CA MET A 95 -22.43 20.37 20.20
C MET A 95 -23.54 20.02 21.20
N GLN A 96 -23.16 19.52 22.38
CA GLN A 96 -24.11 19.18 23.43
C GLN A 96 -24.81 20.43 23.99
N ALA A 97 -24.07 21.52 24.23
CA ALA A 97 -24.65 22.79 24.65
C ALA A 97 -25.64 23.35 23.61
N ILE A 98 -25.32 23.27 22.31
CA ILE A 98 -26.23 23.69 21.23
C ILE A 98 -27.47 22.80 21.18
N ARG A 99 -27.31 21.49 21.36
CA ARG A 99 -28.42 20.55 21.39
C ARG A 99 -29.37 20.85 22.54
N ASP A 100 -28.84 21.19 23.72
CA ASP A 100 -29.62 21.53 24.90
C ASP A 100 -30.36 22.87 24.69
N MET A 101 -29.69 23.90 24.15
CA MET A 101 -30.33 25.17 23.78
C MET A 101 -31.39 25.02 22.67
N SER A 102 -31.16 24.11 21.73
CA SER A 102 -32.10 23.79 20.64
C SER A 102 -33.31 22.98 21.14
N SER A 103 -33.18 22.25 22.25
CA SER A 103 -34.28 21.46 22.81
C SER A 103 -35.45 22.32 23.30
N GLU A 104 -35.19 23.59 23.62
CA GLU A 104 -36.18 24.58 24.05
C GLU A 104 -36.91 25.27 22.87
N LEU A 105 -36.45 25.05 21.63
CA LEU A 105 -36.99 25.69 20.42
C LEU A 105 -37.98 24.76 19.66
N PRO A 106 -39.01 25.31 19.00
CA PRO A 106 -39.95 24.54 18.18
C PRO A 106 -39.24 23.77 17.04
N GLU A 107 -39.74 22.57 16.69
CA GLU A 107 -39.04 21.64 15.79
C GLU A 107 -38.66 22.24 14.41
N SER A 108 -39.43 23.22 13.93
CA SER A 108 -39.19 23.94 12.67
C SER A 108 -37.95 24.83 12.69
N GLU A 109 -37.57 25.35 13.86
CA GLU A 109 -36.45 26.27 14.04
C GLU A 109 -35.18 25.54 14.51
N ARG A 110 -35.33 24.42 15.24
CA ARG A 110 -34.21 23.58 15.71
C ARG A 110 -33.22 23.21 14.61
N LYS A 111 -33.72 22.79 13.44
CA LYS A 111 -32.86 22.36 12.32
C LYS A 111 -32.05 23.51 11.74
N LYS A 112 -32.64 24.71 11.65
CA LYS A 112 -31.99 25.90 11.09
C LYS A 112 -30.96 26.46 12.07
N PHE A 113 -31.30 26.48 13.36
CA PHE A 113 -30.42 26.95 14.43
C PHE A 113 -29.21 26.02 14.60
N ALA A 114 -29.44 24.71 14.67
CA ALA A 114 -28.35 23.72 14.77
C ALA A 114 -27.43 23.76 13.55
N ALA A 115 -27.98 23.82 12.32
CA ALA A 115 -27.16 23.87 11.11
C ALA A 115 -26.32 25.16 11.00
N ARG A 116 -26.80 26.27 11.57
CA ARG A 116 -26.03 27.52 11.62
C ARG A 116 -24.92 27.45 12.66
N ALA A 117 -25.24 27.01 13.88
CA ALA A 117 -24.26 26.93 14.95
C ALA A 117 -23.15 25.91 14.68
N VAL A 118 -23.46 24.78 14.02
CA VAL A 118 -22.44 23.79 13.62
C VAL A 118 -21.48 24.33 12.57
N ARG A 119 -21.98 25.11 11.59
CA ARG A 119 -21.13 25.77 10.59
C ARG A 119 -20.21 26.80 11.24
N ASP A 120 -20.75 27.63 12.14
CA ASP A 120 -19.95 28.66 12.82
C ASP A 120 -18.83 28.04 13.68
N ILE A 121 -19.05 26.86 14.28
CA ILE A 121 -17.99 26.12 15.01
C ILE A 121 -16.94 25.54 14.05
N MET A 122 -17.34 25.04 12.88
CA MET A 122 -16.41 24.53 11.86
C MET A 122 -15.57 25.64 11.21
N GLU A 123 -16.03 26.90 11.25
CA GLU A 123 -15.27 28.07 10.77
C GLU A 123 -14.35 28.66 11.85
N GLU A 124 -14.53 28.32 13.13
CA GLU A 124 -13.72 28.79 14.27
C GLU A 124 -12.59 27.82 14.66
N LEU A 125 -12.59 26.62 14.08
CA LEU A 125 -11.50 25.63 14.12
C LEU A 125 -10.49 25.91 12.99
#